data_AF-A0A2D6MFJ7-F1
#
_entry.id   AF-A0A2D6MFJ7-F1
#
_cell.length_a   1.000
_cell.length_b   1.000
_cell.length_c   1.000
_cell.angle_alpha   90.00
_cell.angle_beta   90.00
_cell.angle_gamma   90.00
#
_symmetry.space_group_name_H-M   'P 1'
#
loop_
_entity.id
_entity.type
_entity.pdbx_description
1 polymer ?
#
loop_
_entity_poly.entity_id
_entity_poly.type
_entity_poly.pdbx_seq_one_letter_code
_entity_poly.pdbx_strand_id
1 'polypeptide(L)'
;MLISEMEENISNIGKHYRVKFLDDYKQEVLLVLYEKGIDFLKVLEDQEMLRSYVYKCCLLMLYSKQSKYYKTYVFPDKHFSELNGTEIKHEKRFSEKRLNELINNLSGMDKILLQQLILCRGNKKSFSKKSNISYSTISLMINNLSIKIKESWELEDFYE
;
A
#
# COMPACT_ATOMS: atom_id res chain seq x y z
N MET A 1 -2.66 -29.80 -12.44
CA MET A 1 -2.23 -30.25 -11.10
C MET A 1 -0.76 -29.90 -10.86
N LEU A 2 0.17 -30.34 -11.73
CA LEU A 2 1.60 -30.01 -11.59
C LEU A 2 1.92 -28.51 -11.60
N ILE A 3 1.38 -27.78 -12.59
CA ILE A 3 1.70 -26.36 -12.80
C ILE A 3 1.17 -25.49 -11.65
N SER A 4 -0.04 -25.76 -11.15
CA SER A 4 -0.65 -25.01 -10.06
C SER A 4 0.10 -25.17 -8.73
N GLU A 5 0.58 -26.36 -8.43
CA GLU A 5 1.40 -26.60 -7.22
C GLU A 5 2.79 -25.95 -7.34
N MET A 6 3.39 -25.97 -8.54
CA MET A 6 4.66 -25.30 -8.81
C MET A 6 4.52 -23.78 -8.67
N GLU A 7 3.45 -23.19 -9.20
CA GLU A 7 3.13 -21.77 -9.08
C GLU A 7 3.03 -21.33 -7.61
N GLU A 8 2.31 -22.10 -6.80
CA GLU A 8 2.18 -21.81 -5.38
C GLU A 8 3.54 -21.88 -4.66
N ASN A 9 4.34 -22.90 -4.96
CA ASN A 9 5.67 -23.05 -4.37
C ASN A 9 6.60 -21.88 -4.76
N ILE A 10 6.63 -21.49 -6.04
CA ILE A 10 7.41 -20.35 -6.52
C ILE A 10 6.95 -19.05 -5.84
N SER A 11 5.63 -18.86 -5.71
CA SER A 11 5.04 -17.69 -5.03
C SER A 11 5.45 -17.63 -3.55
N ASN A 12 5.42 -18.76 -2.84
CA ASN A 12 5.82 -18.84 -1.44
C ASN A 12 7.32 -18.52 -1.26
N ILE A 13 8.18 -19.02 -2.15
CA ILE A 13 9.61 -18.69 -2.15
C ILE A 13 9.82 -17.20 -2.41
N GLY A 14 9.18 -16.64 -3.45
CA GLY A 14 9.29 -15.22 -3.77
C GLY A 14 8.82 -14.31 -2.62
N LYS A 15 7.73 -14.68 -1.93
CA LYS A 15 7.26 -13.97 -0.72
C LYS A 15 8.26 -14.06 0.42
N HIS A 16 8.84 -15.24 0.67
CA HIS A 16 9.86 -15.43 1.71
C HIS A 16 11.06 -14.51 1.50
N TYR A 17 11.49 -14.34 0.24
CA TYR A 17 12.58 -13.44 -0.13
C TYR A 17 12.15 -11.99 -0.44
N ARG A 18 10.89 -11.64 -0.17
CA ARG A 18 10.33 -10.29 -0.33
C ARG A 18 10.53 -9.69 -1.73
N VAL A 19 10.36 -10.51 -2.77
CA VAL A 19 10.45 -10.06 -4.16
C VAL A 19 9.36 -9.01 -4.43
N LYS A 20 9.76 -7.81 -4.86
CA LYS A 20 8.86 -6.66 -5.05
C LYS A 20 7.85 -6.88 -6.19
N PHE A 21 8.28 -7.47 -7.29
CA PHE A 21 7.44 -7.79 -8.46
C PHE A 21 7.24 -9.31 -8.53
N LEU A 22 6.41 -9.83 -7.63
CA LEU A 22 6.25 -11.27 -7.41
C LEU A 22 5.67 -12.01 -8.63
N ASP A 23 4.74 -11.39 -9.35
CA ASP A 23 4.12 -12.00 -10.53
C ASP A 23 5.09 -12.13 -11.70
N ASP A 24 5.90 -11.10 -11.95
CA ASP A 24 6.96 -11.13 -12.96
C ASP A 24 7.99 -12.21 -12.63
N TYR A 25 8.43 -12.28 -11.37
CA TYR A 25 9.33 -13.31 -10.88
C TYR A 25 8.79 -14.72 -11.07
N LYS A 26 7.51 -14.93 -10.74
CA LYS A 26 6.84 -16.22 -10.94
C LYS A 26 6.80 -16.60 -12.42
N GLN A 27 6.44 -15.67 -13.31
CA GLN A 27 6.42 -15.90 -14.74
C GLN A 27 7.80 -16.26 -15.29
N GLU A 28 8.84 -15.52 -14.89
CA GLU A 28 10.21 -15.79 -15.36
C GLU A 28 10.74 -17.14 -14.87
N VAL A 29 10.46 -17.54 -13.63
CA VAL A 29 10.83 -18.87 -13.13
C VAL A 29 10.09 -19.97 -13.89
N LEU A 30 8.79 -19.80 -14.17
CA LEU A 30 8.02 -20.75 -14.97
C LEU A 30 8.55 -20.87 -16.40
N LEU A 31 8.96 -19.78 -17.03
CA LEU A 31 9.59 -19.79 -18.35
C LEU A 31 10.87 -20.63 -18.35
N VAL A 32 11.75 -20.43 -17.36
CA VAL A 32 12.99 -21.23 -17.21
C VAL A 32 12.68 -22.72 -17.05
N LEU A 33 11.62 -23.07 -16.32
CA LEU A 33 11.19 -24.45 -16.13
C LEU A 33 10.60 -25.02 -17.43
N TYR A 34 9.81 -24.23 -18.15
CA TYR A 34 9.21 -24.61 -19.43
C TYR A 34 10.28 -24.90 -20.50
N GLU A 35 11.35 -24.10 -20.57
CA GLU A 35 12.47 -24.31 -21.49
C GLU A 35 13.20 -25.66 -21.27
N LYS A 36 13.08 -26.28 -20.09
CA LYS A 36 13.64 -27.62 -19.84
C LYS A 36 12.81 -28.74 -20.45
N GLY A 37 11.56 -28.47 -20.83
CA GLY A 37 10.64 -29.44 -21.40
C GLY A 37 9.87 -30.24 -20.36
N ILE A 38 8.62 -30.56 -20.69
CA ILE A 38 7.70 -31.28 -19.80
C ILE A 38 8.22 -32.66 -19.42
N ASP A 39 8.86 -33.38 -20.35
CA ASP A 39 9.34 -34.74 -20.07
C ASP A 39 10.46 -34.75 -19.03
N PHE A 40 11.34 -33.75 -19.05
CA PHE A 40 12.34 -33.57 -18.01
C PHE A 40 11.71 -33.29 -16.64
N LEU A 41 10.67 -32.45 -16.58
CA LEU A 41 9.98 -32.14 -15.34
C LEU A 41 9.25 -33.35 -14.75
N LYS A 42 8.65 -34.20 -15.60
CA LYS A 42 8.04 -35.47 -15.19
C LYS A 42 9.07 -36.44 -14.62
N VAL A 43 10.23 -36.58 -15.27
CA VAL A 43 11.32 -37.41 -14.73
C VAL A 43 11.78 -36.91 -13.35
N LEU A 44 11.86 -35.60 -13.16
CA LEU A 44 12.18 -35.03 -11.85
C LEU A 44 11.07 -35.24 -10.81
N GLU A 45 9.81 -35.28 -11.23
CA GLU A 45 8.67 -35.58 -10.36
C GLU A 45 8.71 -37.04 -9.91
N ASP A 46 8.91 -37.97 -10.85
CA ASP A 46 9.02 -39.41 -10.60
C ASP A 46 10.20 -39.75 -9.66
N GLN A 47 11.24 -38.91 -9.66
CA GLN A 47 12.40 -39.00 -8.77
C GLN A 47 12.25 -38.21 -7.46
N GLU A 48 11.09 -37.61 -7.20
CA GLU A 48 10.81 -36.74 -6.03
C GLU A 48 11.76 -35.51 -5.92
N MET A 49 12.45 -35.15 -7.00
CA MET A 49 13.44 -34.05 -7.02
C MET A 49 12.87 -32.72 -7.53
N LEU A 50 11.69 -32.73 -8.14
CA LEU A 50 11.10 -31.55 -8.80
C LEU A 50 11.05 -30.33 -7.87
N ARG A 51 10.61 -30.49 -6.62
CA ARG A 51 10.52 -29.38 -5.65
C ARG A 51 11.89 -28.77 -5.34
N SER A 52 12.90 -29.61 -5.16
CA SER A 52 14.29 -29.17 -4.90
C SER A 52 14.87 -28.43 -6.11
N TYR A 53 14.58 -28.94 -7.32
CA TYR A 53 14.99 -28.31 -8.56
C TYR A 53 14.35 -26.92 -8.75
N VAL A 54 13.03 -26.82 -8.54
CA VAL A 54 12.30 -25.54 -8.59
C VAL A 54 12.86 -24.55 -7.57
N TYR A 55 13.11 -25.00 -6.34
CA TYR A 55 13.73 -24.16 -5.31
C TYR A 55 15.12 -23.65 -5.72
N LYS A 56 15.94 -24.52 -6.33
CA LYS A 56 17.26 -24.13 -6.85
C LYS A 56 17.15 -23.10 -7.97
N CYS A 57 16.22 -23.26 -8.90
CA CYS A 57 15.95 -22.28 -9.96
C CYS A 57 15.56 -20.92 -9.36
N CYS A 58 14.65 -20.91 -8.39
CA CYS A 58 14.25 -19.71 -7.65
C CYS A 58 15.46 -19.00 -7.01
N LEU A 59 16.29 -19.74 -6.27
CA LEU A 59 17.47 -19.15 -5.63
C LEU A 59 18.50 -18.63 -6.62
N LEU A 60 18.74 -19.35 -7.72
CA LEU A 60 19.65 -18.89 -8.77
C LEU A 60 19.14 -17.60 -9.42
N MET A 61 17.83 -17.49 -9.64
CA MET A 61 17.21 -16.26 -10.11
C MET A 61 17.38 -15.12 -9.10
N LEU A 62 17.37 -15.37 -7.80
CA LEU A 62 17.54 -14.30 -6.81
C LEU A 62 19.01 -13.90 -6.58
N TYR A 63 19.92 -14.88 -6.61
CA TYR A 63 21.29 -14.71 -6.11
C TYR A 63 22.40 -14.83 -7.15
N SER A 64 22.10 -15.23 -8.39
CA SER A 64 23.09 -15.20 -9.47
C SER A 64 23.51 -13.77 -9.76
N LYS A 65 24.82 -13.50 -9.78
CA LYS A 65 25.36 -12.17 -10.13
C LYS A 65 24.91 -11.65 -11.50
N GLN A 66 24.54 -12.55 -12.39
CA GLN A 66 24.05 -12.23 -13.73
C GLN A 66 22.54 -11.95 -13.75
N SER A 67 21.82 -12.35 -12.70
CA SER A 67 20.38 -12.15 -12.62
C SER A 67 20.00 -10.69 -12.39
N LYS A 68 18.91 -10.28 -13.04
CA LYS A 68 18.24 -8.99 -12.84
C LYS A 68 17.82 -8.79 -11.37
N TYR A 69 17.36 -9.84 -10.66
CA TYR A 69 16.92 -9.72 -9.27
C TYR A 69 18.09 -9.46 -8.33
N TYR A 70 19.21 -10.15 -8.52
CA TYR A 70 20.42 -9.89 -7.75
C TYR A 70 20.89 -8.44 -7.94
N LYS A 71 20.97 -8.00 -9.20
CA LYS A 71 21.35 -6.62 -9.56
C LYS A 71 20.37 -5.56 -9.12
N THR A 72 19.12 -5.91 -8.85
CA THR A 72 18.08 -4.95 -8.43
C THR A 72 17.95 -4.89 -6.91
N TYR A 73 18.07 -6.03 -6.22
CA TYR A 73 17.69 -6.16 -4.81
C TYR A 73 18.83 -6.50 -3.86
N VAL A 74 19.88 -7.19 -4.34
CA VAL A 74 20.97 -7.70 -3.47
C VAL A 74 22.25 -6.87 -3.64
N PHE A 75 22.58 -6.55 -4.89
CA PHE A 75 23.70 -5.67 -5.24
C PHE A 75 23.22 -4.70 -6.31
N PRO A 76 22.50 -3.63 -5.92
CA PRO A 76 22.07 -2.58 -6.84
C PRO A 76 23.26 -2.14 -7.69
N ASP A 77 23.20 -2.30 -9.00
CA ASP A 77 24.27 -1.89 -9.92
C ASP A 77 24.56 -0.40 -9.68
N LYS A 78 25.66 -0.11 -8.95
CA LYS A 78 26.49 1.11 -8.74
C LYS A 78 25.95 2.53 -9.04
N HIS A 79 24.65 2.71 -9.24
CA HIS A 79 24.02 3.96 -9.67
C HIS A 79 23.14 4.58 -8.59
N PHE A 80 23.20 4.07 -7.35
CA PHE A 80 22.77 4.88 -6.23
C PHE A 80 23.86 5.92 -5.98
N SER A 81 23.55 7.17 -6.34
CA SER A 81 24.12 8.35 -5.70
C SER A 81 24.22 8.06 -4.20
N GLU A 82 25.36 8.36 -3.59
CA GLU A 82 25.46 8.35 -2.13
C GLU A 82 24.23 9.08 -1.55
N LEU A 83 23.56 8.46 -0.59
CA LEU A 83 22.46 9.08 0.14
C LEU A 83 23.04 10.26 0.92
N ASN A 84 23.14 11.42 0.27
CA ASN A 84 23.79 12.63 0.79
C ASN A 84 22.89 13.40 1.77
N GLY A 85 22.21 12.67 2.66
CA GLY A 85 21.42 13.28 3.72
C GLY A 85 20.32 12.37 4.24
N THR A 86 20.17 12.37 5.55
CA THR A 86 18.90 12.04 6.20
C THR A 86 17.95 13.23 6.02
N GLU A 87 16.92 13.07 5.20
CA GLU A 87 15.80 14.00 5.16
C GLU A 87 14.91 13.72 6.40
N ILE A 88 15.12 14.49 7.46
CA ILE A 88 14.26 14.43 8.65
C ILE A 88 12.97 15.17 8.29
N LYS A 89 11.95 14.43 7.85
CA LYS A 89 10.59 14.97 7.81
C LYS A 89 10.12 15.13 9.25
N HIS A 90 10.12 16.37 9.73
CA HIS A 90 9.39 16.70 10.94
C HIS A 90 7.91 16.43 10.67
N GLU A 91 7.35 15.43 11.34
CA GLU A 91 5.90 15.20 11.32
C GLU A 91 5.22 16.43 11.92
N LYS A 92 4.57 17.22 11.07
CA LYS A 92 3.72 18.29 11.56
C LYS A 92 2.59 17.69 12.38
N ARG A 93 2.39 18.19 13.60
CA ARG A 93 1.35 17.72 14.52
C ARG A 93 0.07 18.50 14.31
N PHE A 94 -1.06 17.81 14.35
CA PHE A 94 -2.35 18.46 14.28
C PHE A 94 -2.56 19.36 15.52
N SER A 95 -2.88 20.63 15.30
CA SER A 95 -3.10 21.62 16.36
C SER A 95 -4.57 21.65 16.78
N GLU A 96 -4.89 20.99 17.89
CA GLU A 96 -6.25 21.03 18.48
C GLU A 96 -6.67 22.47 18.83
N LYS A 97 -5.70 23.35 19.13
CA LYS A 97 -5.95 24.76 19.39
C LYS A 97 -6.54 25.45 18.16
N ARG A 98 -5.96 25.21 16.98
CA ARG A 98 -6.44 25.75 15.70
C ARG A 98 -7.82 25.22 15.32
N LEU A 99 -8.09 23.93 15.60
CA LEU A 99 -9.43 23.37 15.46
C LEU A 99 -10.46 24.09 16.34
N ASN A 100 -10.10 24.38 17.59
CA ASN A 100 -10.99 25.11 18.50
C ASN A 100 -11.21 26.57 18.10
N GLU A 101 -10.18 27.24 17.56
CA GLU A 101 -10.31 28.57 16.96
C GLU A 101 -11.31 28.57 15.80
N LEU A 102 -11.19 27.59 14.88
CA LEU A 102 -12.14 27.40 13.79
C LEU A 102 -13.58 27.24 14.32
N ILE A 103 -13.79 26.35 15.29
CA ILE A 103 -15.13 26.11 15.88
C ILE A 103 -15.71 27.37 16.52
N ASN A 104 -14.86 28.20 17.13
CA ASN A 104 -15.29 29.44 17.78
C ASN A 104 -15.61 30.56 16.78
N ASN A 105 -14.98 30.55 15.61
CA ASN A 105 -15.29 31.50 14.53
C ASN A 105 -16.59 31.17 13.80
N LEU A 106 -17.07 29.93 13.89
CA LEU A 106 -18.38 29.54 13.36
C LEU A 106 -19.50 29.95 14.32
N SER A 107 -20.67 30.26 13.77
CA SER A 107 -21.87 30.59 14.54
C SER A 107 -23.09 29.80 14.08
N GLY A 108 -24.12 29.73 14.94
CA GLY A 108 -25.39 29.07 14.63
C GLY A 108 -25.25 27.60 14.21
N MET A 109 -25.93 27.24 13.12
CA MET A 109 -25.98 25.85 12.64
C MET A 109 -24.64 25.31 12.15
N ASP A 110 -23.76 26.17 11.63
CA ASP A 110 -22.45 25.75 11.12
C ASP A 110 -21.54 25.27 12.25
N LYS A 111 -21.58 25.95 13.40
CA LYS A 111 -20.87 25.54 14.62
C LYS A 111 -21.37 24.20 15.13
N ILE A 112 -22.70 24.05 15.25
CA ILE A 112 -23.34 22.81 15.72
C ILE A 112 -22.99 21.65 14.78
N LEU A 113 -23.04 21.89 13.47
CA LEU A 113 -22.71 20.89 12.46
C LEU A 113 -21.27 20.40 12.59
N LEU A 114 -20.29 21.30 12.70
CA LEU A 114 -18.88 20.92 12.83
C LEU A 114 -18.63 20.13 14.13
N GLN A 115 -19.20 20.57 15.26
CA GLN A 115 -19.07 19.86 16.53
C GLN A 115 -19.65 18.43 16.46
N GLN A 116 -20.82 18.26 15.83
CA GLN A 116 -21.42 16.94 15.66
C GLN A 116 -20.64 16.04 14.70
N LEU A 117 -20.01 16.60 13.67
CA LEU A 117 -19.11 15.85 12.78
C LEU A 117 -17.89 15.32 13.54
N ILE A 118 -17.31 16.13 14.42
CA ILE A 118 -16.19 15.71 15.27
C ILE A 118 -16.62 14.57 16.20
N LEU A 119 -17.75 14.72 16.90
CA LEU A 119 -18.30 13.68 17.78
C LEU A 119 -18.61 12.37 17.04
N CYS A 120 -19.04 12.47 15.78
CA CYS A 120 -19.33 11.31 14.95
C CYS A 120 -18.11 10.78 14.16
N ARG A 121 -16.90 11.32 14.40
CA ARG A 121 -15.67 10.99 13.66
C ARG A 121 -15.84 11.07 12.14
N GLY A 122 -16.62 12.04 11.66
CA GLY A 122 -16.93 12.24 10.24
C GLY A 122 -17.88 11.18 9.63
N ASN A 123 -18.42 10.25 10.42
CA ASN A 123 -19.35 9.23 9.90
C ASN A 123 -20.73 9.84 9.64
N LYS A 124 -20.97 10.23 8.38
CA LYS A 124 -22.22 10.81 7.90
C LYS A 124 -23.46 9.94 8.18
N LYS A 125 -23.35 8.61 8.13
CA LYS A 125 -24.45 7.69 8.46
C LYS A 125 -24.78 7.70 9.95
N SER A 126 -23.76 7.73 10.80
CA SER A 126 -23.95 7.87 12.26
C SER A 126 -24.59 9.21 12.61
N PHE A 127 -24.11 10.28 11.98
CA PHE A 127 -24.66 11.62 12.18
C PHE A 127 -26.12 11.71 11.75
N SER A 128 -26.47 11.22 10.55
CA SER A 128 -27.85 11.19 10.04
C SER A 128 -28.82 10.46 10.97
N LYS A 129 -28.42 9.30 11.51
CA LYS A 129 -29.24 8.56 12.47
C LYS A 129 -29.44 9.29 13.79
N LYS A 130 -28.41 9.99 14.29
CA LYS A 130 -28.48 10.72 15.56
C LYS A 130 -29.24 12.03 15.47
N SER A 131 -29.11 12.76 14.36
CA SER A 131 -29.73 14.08 14.18
C SER A 131 -31.14 14.01 13.59
N ASN A 132 -31.59 12.84 13.15
CA ASN A 132 -32.85 12.65 12.40
C ASN A 132 -32.93 13.54 11.14
N ILE A 133 -31.77 13.87 10.56
CA ILE A 133 -31.66 14.63 9.31
C ILE A 133 -31.32 13.66 8.17
N SER A 134 -31.93 13.86 7.01
CA SER A 134 -31.65 13.05 5.82
C SER A 134 -30.17 13.12 5.41
N TYR A 135 -29.64 12.01 4.90
CA TYR A 135 -28.25 11.92 4.47
C TYR A 135 -27.89 12.92 3.37
N SER A 136 -28.81 13.17 2.43
CA SER A 136 -28.63 14.12 1.33
C SER A 136 -28.55 15.55 1.86
N THR A 137 -29.42 15.92 2.79
CA THR A 137 -29.38 17.23 3.46
C THR A 137 -28.07 17.42 4.22
N ILE A 138 -27.61 16.42 4.97
CA ILE A 138 -26.32 16.47 5.67
C ILE A 138 -25.16 16.67 4.68
N SER A 139 -25.17 15.95 3.56
CA SER A 139 -24.09 16.09 2.56
C SER A 139 -24.03 17.49 1.97
N LEU A 140 -25.19 18.11 1.72
CA LEU A 140 -25.26 19.48 1.23
C LEU A 140 -24.79 20.49 2.28
N MET A 141 -25.19 20.31 3.55
CA MET A 141 -24.74 21.15 4.65
C MET A 141 -23.21 21.06 4.86
N ILE A 142 -22.63 19.86 4.79
CA ILE A 142 -21.17 19.66 4.89
C ILE A 142 -20.43 20.34 3.74
N ASN A 143 -20.94 20.24 2.51
CA ASN A 143 -20.31 20.88 1.36
C ASN A 143 -20.32 22.41 1.52
N ASN A 144 -21.46 22.98 1.90
CA ASN A 144 -21.56 24.43 2.14
C ASN A 144 -20.63 24.89 3.27
N LEU A 145 -20.57 24.14 4.37
CA LEU A 145 -19.65 24.41 5.47
C LEU A 145 -18.20 24.33 5.01
N SER A 146 -17.84 23.31 4.21
CA SER A 146 -16.48 23.18 3.67
C SER A 146 -16.08 24.35 2.79
N ILE A 147 -17.00 24.92 2.00
CA ILE A 147 -16.71 26.10 1.18
C ILE A 147 -16.41 27.29 2.08
N LYS A 148 -17.27 27.56 3.08
CA LYS A 148 -17.07 28.66 4.04
C LYS A 148 -15.77 28.56 4.82
N ILE A 149 -15.41 27.36 5.28
CA ILE A 149 -14.15 27.18 6.03
C ILE A 149 -12.95 27.52 5.13
N LYS A 150 -12.99 27.10 3.86
CA LYS A 150 -11.92 27.36 2.89
C LYS A 150 -11.77 28.81 2.46
N GLU A 151 -12.72 29.69 2.79
CA GLU A 151 -12.58 31.14 2.56
C GLU A 151 -11.58 31.78 3.52
N SER A 152 -11.28 31.15 4.66
CA SER A 152 -10.42 31.74 5.70
C SER A 152 -9.40 30.79 6.33
N TRP A 153 -9.45 29.51 5.98
CA TRP A 153 -8.59 28.47 6.54
C TRP A 153 -8.07 27.53 5.45
N GLU A 154 -6.77 27.27 5.48
CA GLU A 154 -6.10 26.24 4.68
C GLU A 154 -5.83 24.99 5.53
N LEU A 155 -5.49 23.88 4.89
CA LEU A 155 -5.21 22.64 5.63
C LEU A 155 -3.97 22.79 6.51
N GLU A 156 -2.97 23.51 6.00
CA GLU A 156 -1.68 23.78 6.61
C GLU A 156 -1.81 24.54 7.93
N ASP A 157 -2.87 25.35 8.11
CA ASP A 157 -3.13 26.09 9.34
C ASP A 157 -3.36 25.18 10.56
N PHE A 158 -3.71 23.91 10.32
CA PHE A 158 -3.98 22.93 11.37
C PHE A 158 -2.77 22.06 11.71
N TYR A 159 -1.61 22.24 11.06
CA TYR A 159 -0.45 21.38 11.24
C TYR A 159 0.81 22.19 11.57
N GLU A 160 1.30 22.03 12.80
CA GLU A 160 2.52 22.66 13.35
C GLU A 160 3.74 21.74 13.26
#